data_AF-A0A357BVN1-F1
#
_entry.id   AF-A0A357BVN1-F1
#
_cell.length_a   1.000
_cell.length_b   1.000
_cell.length_c   1.000
_cell.angle_alpha   90.00
_cell.angle_beta   90.00
_cell.angle_gamma   90.00
#
_symmetry.space_group_name_H-M   'P 1'
#
loop_
_entity.id
_entity.type
_entity.pdbx_description
1 polymer ?
#
loop_
_entity_poly.entity_id
_entity_poly.type
_entity_poly.pdbx_seq_one_letter_code
_entity_poly.pdbx_strand_id
1 'polypeptide(L)'
;MKPKQLEKWHFLFMGLAIVGVVLWPLSQWLTALKGSFIMITYFAAAVGIFAILQMLSEMVQNFRQQREKIEQISESLTANKKLLEQISQGVRLSEAAKTICYRDSDRQQLRASVMERLHQQDFEATYAMIDSIEQRQEYKQLAADLKLTADQYRNATDQDRVGQVINYIDRLLEQYQWTNADMQIERLIKKYPDSEKAKAMSAKLVEKKEKRKRELLDEWDTAVKKSDVDHSLMVLSELDLYLTPSEGLALQEAASEIFKNKLHNMGVQFSLAVSDKQWEKALATGQAIIREFPNSRMADEIRSKKAILQELAKK
;
A
#
# COMPACT_ATOMS: atom_id res chain seq x y z
N MET A 1 23.20 -19.18 -33.95
CA MET A 1 23.75 -20.55 -33.81
C MET A 1 24.45 -20.65 -32.47
N LYS A 2 24.20 -21.69 -31.68
CA LYS A 2 24.51 -21.75 -30.24
C LYS A 2 26.03 -21.77 -29.97
N PRO A 3 26.55 -20.97 -29.02
CA PRO A 3 27.99 -20.88 -28.71
C PRO A 3 28.61 -22.21 -28.24
N LYS A 4 27.80 -23.15 -27.72
CA LYS A 4 28.25 -24.49 -27.32
C LYS A 4 28.73 -25.40 -28.45
N GLN A 5 28.43 -25.09 -29.72
CA GLN A 5 28.95 -25.87 -30.84
C GLN A 5 30.34 -25.42 -31.28
N LEU A 6 30.72 -24.14 -31.10
CA LEU A 6 32.05 -23.65 -31.45
C LEU A 6 33.15 -24.22 -30.54
N GLU A 7 32.91 -24.30 -29.23
CA GLU A 7 33.87 -24.88 -28.27
C GLU A 7 34.31 -26.30 -28.65
N LYS A 8 33.38 -27.14 -29.13
CA LYS A 8 33.68 -28.51 -29.53
C LYS A 8 34.62 -28.58 -30.73
N TRP A 9 34.48 -27.65 -31.68
CA TRP A 9 35.37 -27.60 -32.85
C TRP A 9 36.77 -27.15 -32.46
N HIS A 10 36.92 -26.21 -31.52
CA HIS A 10 38.24 -25.77 -31.05
C HIS A 10 39.03 -26.89 -30.36
N PHE A 11 38.39 -27.70 -29.50
CA PHE A 11 39.04 -28.88 -28.90
C PHE A 11 39.44 -29.92 -29.95
N LEU A 12 38.63 -30.09 -31.00
CA LEU A 12 38.91 -31.02 -32.09
C LEU A 12 40.11 -30.55 -32.94
N PHE A 13 40.20 -29.24 -33.24
CA PHE A 13 41.35 -28.65 -33.93
C PHE A 13 42.64 -28.67 -33.08
N MET A 14 42.54 -28.42 -31.77
CA MET A 14 43.69 -28.53 -30.86
C MET A 14 44.22 -29.97 -30.79
N GLY A 15 43.32 -30.97 -30.74
CA GLY A 15 43.70 -32.38 -30.83
C GLY A 15 44.41 -32.72 -32.14
N LEU A 16 43.92 -32.19 -33.27
CA LEU A 16 44.55 -32.37 -34.59
C LEU A 16 45.94 -31.72 -34.69
N ALA A 17 46.13 -30.55 -34.07
CA ALA A 17 47.44 -29.89 -34.01
C ALA A 17 48.45 -30.69 -33.17
N ILE A 18 48.04 -31.23 -32.02
CA ILE A 18 48.88 -32.10 -31.18
C ILE A 18 49.29 -33.36 -31.95
N VAL A 19 48.34 -33.99 -32.66
CA VAL A 19 48.63 -35.16 -33.51
C VAL A 19 49.63 -34.81 -34.61
N GLY A 20 49.50 -33.64 -35.25
CA GLY A 20 50.46 -33.16 -36.25
C GLY A 20 51.89 -32.98 -35.70
N VAL A 21 52.01 -32.44 -34.48
CA VAL A 21 53.31 -32.29 -33.80
C VAL A 21 53.90 -33.63 -33.38
N VAL A 22 53.07 -34.58 -32.92
CA VAL A 22 53.51 -35.93 -32.52
C VAL A 22 53.91 -36.78 -33.72
N LEU A 23 53.37 -36.53 -34.91
CA LEU A 23 53.72 -37.24 -36.14
C LEU A 23 54.98 -36.68 -36.84
N TRP A 24 55.45 -35.49 -36.45
CA TRP A 24 56.68 -34.87 -37.00
C TRP A 24 57.96 -35.71 -36.85
N PRO A 25 58.23 -36.43 -35.73
CA PRO A 25 59.39 -37.30 -35.61
C PRO A 25 59.30 -38.51 -36.54
N LEU A 26 58.09 -39.01 -36.82
CA LEU A 26 57.85 -40.13 -37.73
C LEU A 26 58.17 -39.76 -39.18
N SER A 27 57.93 -38.51 -39.58
CA SER A 27 58.20 -38.06 -40.95
C SER A 27 59.70 -37.93 -41.27
N GLN A 28 60.58 -37.96 -40.27
CA GLN A 28 62.04 -37.93 -40.51
C GLN A 28 62.55 -39.18 -41.22
N TRP A 29 61.82 -40.30 -41.13
CA TRP A 29 62.14 -41.59 -41.75
C TRP A 29 61.68 -41.71 -43.21
N LEU A 30 60.79 -40.84 -43.69
CA LEU A 30 60.27 -40.81 -45.07
C LEU A 30 60.81 -39.59 -45.83
N THR A 31 61.95 -39.74 -46.50
CA THR A 31 62.68 -38.64 -47.17
C THR A 31 61.94 -38.00 -48.35
N ALA A 32 60.99 -38.70 -48.97
CA ALA A 32 60.26 -38.25 -50.16
C ALA A 32 59.11 -37.25 -49.89
N LEU A 33 58.66 -37.07 -48.63
CA LEU A 33 57.45 -36.29 -48.30
C LEU A 33 57.70 -35.10 -47.35
N LYS A 34 58.97 -34.75 -47.08
CA LYS A 34 59.34 -33.72 -46.09
C LYS A 34 58.75 -32.34 -46.37
N GLY A 35 58.67 -31.91 -47.63
CA GLY A 35 58.17 -30.58 -48.00
C GLY A 35 56.68 -30.37 -47.70
N SER A 36 55.85 -31.39 -47.97
CA SER A 36 54.40 -31.32 -47.78
C SER A 36 54.01 -31.30 -46.30
N PHE A 37 54.77 -31.99 -45.44
CA PHE A 37 54.51 -32.04 -44.00
C PHE A 37 54.75 -30.69 -43.32
N ILE A 38 55.80 -29.96 -43.74
CA ILE A 38 56.13 -28.63 -43.22
C ILE A 38 54.98 -27.64 -43.46
N MET A 39 54.41 -27.62 -44.66
CA MET A 39 53.28 -26.74 -45.00
C MET A 39 52.04 -27.04 -44.16
N ILE A 40 51.75 -28.33 -43.91
CA ILE A 40 50.61 -28.74 -43.08
C ILE A 40 50.81 -28.30 -41.62
N THR A 41 52.03 -28.40 -41.09
CA THR A 41 52.32 -27.95 -39.71
C THR A 41 52.18 -26.45 -39.54
N TYR A 42 52.64 -25.64 -40.49
CA TYR A 42 52.47 -24.19 -40.43
C TYR A 42 51.01 -23.78 -40.55
N PHE A 43 50.24 -24.45 -41.41
CA PHE A 43 48.81 -24.19 -41.54
C PHE A 43 48.06 -24.54 -40.25
N ALA A 44 48.36 -25.69 -39.63
CA ALA A 44 47.78 -26.09 -38.34
C ALA A 44 48.15 -25.10 -37.22
N ALA A 45 49.39 -24.62 -37.17
CA ALA A 45 49.84 -23.62 -36.21
C ALA A 45 49.10 -22.27 -36.39
N ALA A 46 48.94 -21.80 -37.63
CA ALA A 46 48.22 -20.56 -37.91
C ALA A 46 46.74 -20.63 -37.50
N VAL A 47 46.08 -21.76 -37.77
CA VAL A 47 44.68 -22.00 -37.33
C VAL A 47 44.59 -22.05 -35.80
N GLY A 48 45.57 -22.67 -35.13
CA GLY A 48 45.65 -22.69 -33.66
C GLY A 48 45.79 -21.29 -33.05
N ILE A 49 46.68 -20.46 -33.61
CA ILE A 49 46.87 -19.07 -33.15
C ILE A 49 45.60 -18.25 -33.36
N PHE A 50 44.93 -18.40 -34.51
CA PHE A 50 43.68 -17.70 -34.79
C PHE A 50 42.58 -18.08 -33.79
N ALA A 51 42.44 -19.37 -33.46
CA ALA A 51 41.48 -19.83 -32.46
C ALA A 51 41.74 -19.24 -31.06
N ILE A 52 43.01 -19.15 -30.64
CA ILE A 52 43.40 -18.56 -29.36
C ILE A 52 43.06 -17.06 -29.31
N LEU A 53 43.34 -16.32 -30.39
CA LEU A 53 43.02 -14.90 -30.48
C LEU A 53 41.51 -14.66 -30.41
N GLN A 54 40.71 -15.50 -31.06
CA GLN A 54 39.26 -15.42 -30.99
C GLN A 54 38.75 -15.67 -29.56
N MET A 55 39.27 -16.69 -28.88
CA MET A 55 38.88 -17.01 -27.50
C MET A 55 39.26 -15.90 -26.50
N LEU A 56 40.43 -15.27 -26.67
CA LEU A 56 40.83 -14.10 -25.88
C LEU A 56 39.87 -12.91 -26.11
N SER A 57 39.41 -12.71 -27.34
CA SER A 57 38.45 -11.63 -27.66
C SER A 57 37.09 -11.85 -26.98
N GLU A 58 36.58 -13.09 -26.99
CA GLU A 58 35.31 -13.45 -26.34
C GLU A 58 35.40 -13.34 -24.82
N MET A 59 36.54 -13.73 -24.24
CA MET A 59 36.80 -13.60 -22.81
C MET A 59 36.81 -12.12 -22.37
N VAL A 60 37.46 -11.24 -23.15
CA VAL A 60 37.45 -9.78 -22.89
C VAL A 60 36.05 -9.19 -23.00
N GLN A 61 35.23 -9.63 -23.95
CA GLN A 61 33.83 -9.20 -24.07
C GLN A 61 32.99 -9.65 -22.88
N ASN A 62 33.17 -10.90 -22.43
CA ASN A 62 32.51 -11.42 -21.24
C ASN A 62 32.91 -10.65 -19.96
N PHE A 63 34.19 -10.32 -19.81
CA PHE A 63 34.65 -9.51 -18.68
C PHE A 63 34.06 -8.09 -18.69
N ARG A 64 33.91 -7.47 -19.87
CA ARG A 64 33.23 -6.17 -20.00
C ARG A 64 31.76 -6.27 -19.60
N GLN A 65 31.04 -7.27 -20.08
CA GLN A 65 29.64 -7.50 -19.70
C GLN A 65 29.47 -7.82 -18.21
N GLN A 66 30.42 -8.54 -17.60
CA GLN A 66 30.39 -8.80 -16.16
C GLN A 66 30.65 -7.53 -15.34
N ARG A 67 31.56 -6.66 -15.80
CA ARG A 67 31.84 -5.39 -15.13
C ARG A 67 30.63 -4.46 -15.11
N GLU A 68 29.90 -4.35 -16.23
CA GLU A 68 28.64 -3.59 -16.31
C GLU A 68 27.57 -4.13 -15.35
N LYS A 69 27.45 -5.45 -15.21
CA LYS A 69 26.51 -6.06 -14.25
C LYS A 69 26.89 -5.76 -12.79
N ILE A 70 28.18 -5.73 -12.46
CA ILE A 70 28.64 -5.40 -11.09
C ILE A 70 28.36 -3.93 -10.77
N GLU A 71 28.55 -3.04 -11.74
CA GLU A 71 28.26 -1.61 -11.59
C GLU A 71 26.76 -1.38 -11.40
N GLN A 72 25.91 -2.05 -12.20
CA GLN A 72 24.45 -2.03 -12.04
C GLN A 72 23.99 -2.58 -10.68
N ILE A 73 24.64 -3.63 -10.17
CA ILE A 73 24.35 -4.19 -8.84
C ILE A 73 24.75 -3.19 -7.74
N SER A 74 25.92 -2.57 -7.85
CA SER A 74 26.40 -1.56 -6.89
C SER A 74 25.48 -0.33 -6.83
N GLU A 75 25.03 0.15 -7.99
CA GLU A 75 24.05 1.24 -8.08
C GLU A 75 22.71 0.84 -7.44
N SER A 76 22.23 -0.38 -7.70
CA SER A 76 20.99 -0.88 -7.09
C SER A 76 21.09 -1.03 -5.56
N LEU A 77 22.25 -1.43 -5.03
CA LEU A 77 22.54 -1.50 -3.60
C LEU A 77 22.54 -0.12 -2.95
N THR A 78 23.12 0.88 -3.64
CA THR A 78 23.16 2.26 -3.16
C THR A 78 21.77 2.90 -3.16
N ALA A 79 20.97 2.64 -4.19
CA ALA A 79 19.57 3.05 -4.26
C ALA A 79 18.71 2.39 -3.17
N ASN A 80 18.89 1.08 -2.94
CA ASN A 80 18.20 0.36 -1.86
C ASN A 80 18.57 0.88 -0.48
N LYS A 81 19.86 1.21 -0.25
CA LYS A 81 20.31 1.83 1.02
C LYS A 81 19.64 3.19 1.25
N LYS A 82 19.56 4.04 0.22
CA LYS A 82 18.88 5.34 0.27
C LYS A 82 17.37 5.19 0.52
N LEU A 83 16.73 4.19 -0.09
CA LEU A 83 15.32 3.86 0.11
C LEU A 83 15.06 3.37 1.55
N LEU A 84 15.96 2.55 2.11
CA LEU A 84 15.90 2.12 3.51
C LEU A 84 16.11 3.29 4.48
N GLU A 85 16.99 4.24 4.15
CA GLU A 85 17.20 5.48 4.93
C GLU A 85 15.96 6.39 4.89
N GLN A 86 15.34 6.53 3.72
CA GLN A 86 14.09 7.30 3.55
C GLN A 86 12.90 6.61 4.23
N ILE A 87 12.80 5.28 4.18
CA ILE A 87 11.80 4.50 4.94
C ILE A 87 12.05 4.68 6.44
N SER A 88 13.30 4.60 6.91
CA SER A 88 13.64 4.81 8.33
C SER A 88 13.22 6.21 8.82
N GLN A 89 13.45 7.24 8.00
CA GLN A 89 13.02 8.62 8.31
C GLN A 89 11.50 8.78 8.24
N GLY A 90 10.84 8.17 7.24
CA GLY A 90 9.38 8.18 7.10
C GLY A 90 8.65 7.40 8.20
N VAL A 91 9.23 6.31 8.71
CA VAL A 91 8.70 5.53 9.83
C VAL A 91 8.72 6.34 11.13
N ARG A 92 9.71 7.22 11.35
CA ARG A 92 9.74 8.09 12.55
C ARG A 92 8.68 9.20 12.52
N LEU A 93 8.43 9.80 11.36
CA LEU A 93 7.34 10.76 11.17
C LEU A 93 5.95 10.08 11.20
N SER A 94 5.85 8.88 10.63
CA SER A 94 4.65 8.05 10.70
C SER A 94 4.35 7.63 12.14
N GLU A 95 5.31 7.13 12.92
CA GLU A 95 5.08 6.75 14.32
C GLU A 95 4.69 7.94 15.21
N ALA A 96 5.22 9.14 14.98
CA ALA A 96 4.78 10.34 15.70
C ALA A 96 3.34 10.76 15.30
N ALA A 97 3.01 10.75 14.01
CA ALA A 97 1.66 11.04 13.52
C ALA A 97 0.64 9.94 13.90
N LYS A 98 1.09 8.68 13.93
CA LYS A 98 0.35 7.50 14.37
C LYS A 98 0.13 7.57 15.87
N THR A 99 1.14 7.91 16.66
CA THR A 99 0.96 8.13 18.10
C THR A 99 -0.02 9.27 18.37
N ILE A 100 -0.03 10.35 17.59
CA ILE A 100 -0.99 11.46 17.79
C ILE A 100 -2.41 11.06 17.33
N CYS A 101 -2.57 10.50 16.15
CA CYS A 101 -3.88 10.11 15.60
C CYS A 101 -4.50 8.91 16.34
N TYR A 102 -3.68 7.94 16.73
CA TYR A 102 -4.13 6.76 17.46
C TYR A 102 -4.28 7.04 18.96
N ARG A 103 -3.62 8.03 19.55
CA ARG A 103 -3.85 8.36 20.97
C ARG A 103 -5.28 8.79 21.22
N ASP A 104 -5.90 9.55 20.33
CA ASP A 104 -7.30 9.95 20.52
C ASP A 104 -8.25 8.77 20.29
N SER A 105 -7.96 7.90 19.33
CA SER A 105 -8.68 6.63 19.12
C SER A 105 -8.56 5.69 20.32
N ASP A 106 -7.35 5.49 20.83
CA ASP A 106 -7.04 4.65 22.00
C ASP A 106 -7.75 5.19 23.25
N ARG A 107 -7.76 6.51 23.46
CA ARG A 107 -8.50 7.13 24.57
C ARG A 107 -10.00 6.89 24.45
N GLN A 108 -10.56 6.97 23.25
CA GLN A 108 -11.97 6.66 23.02
C GLN A 108 -12.27 5.19 23.27
N GLN A 109 -11.42 4.28 22.80
CA GLN A 109 -11.58 2.83 23.02
C GLN A 109 -11.52 2.48 24.50
N LEU A 110 -10.51 2.99 25.23
CA LEU A 110 -10.39 2.77 26.67
C LEU A 110 -11.60 3.29 27.44
N ARG A 111 -12.06 4.51 27.11
CA ARG A 111 -13.28 5.09 27.70
C ARG A 111 -14.50 4.21 27.40
N ALA A 112 -14.67 3.76 26.16
CA ALA A 112 -15.79 2.91 25.78
C ALA A 112 -15.79 1.57 26.54
N SER A 113 -14.64 0.90 26.66
CA SER A 113 -14.52 -0.36 27.40
C SER A 113 -14.81 -0.20 28.90
N VAL A 114 -14.33 0.89 29.51
CA VAL A 114 -14.61 1.18 30.94
C VAL A 114 -16.11 1.47 31.15
N MET A 115 -16.71 2.28 30.28
CA MET A 115 -18.14 2.60 30.35
C MET A 115 -19.02 1.36 30.13
N GLU A 116 -18.62 0.47 29.23
CA GLU A 116 -19.30 -0.80 29.00
C GLU A 116 -19.35 -1.66 30.27
N ARG A 117 -18.21 -1.84 30.95
CA ARG A 117 -18.14 -2.57 32.23
C ARG A 117 -18.93 -1.88 33.34
N LEU A 118 -18.87 -0.54 33.38
CA LEU A 118 -19.62 0.27 34.34
C LEU A 118 -21.14 0.06 34.19
N HIS A 119 -21.64 0.02 32.95
CA HIS A 119 -23.06 -0.26 32.67
C HIS A 119 -23.48 -1.69 33.02
N GLN A 120 -22.55 -2.64 32.97
CA GLN A 120 -22.76 -4.02 33.44
C GLN A 120 -22.82 -4.13 34.98
N GLN A 121 -22.59 -3.03 35.71
CA GLN A 121 -22.52 -2.99 37.19
C GLN A 121 -21.38 -3.84 37.78
N ASP A 122 -20.40 -4.23 36.98
CA ASP A 122 -19.17 -4.86 37.45
C ASP A 122 -18.19 -3.79 37.95
N PHE A 123 -18.51 -3.20 39.10
CA PHE A 123 -17.75 -2.08 39.65
C PHE A 123 -16.32 -2.48 40.00
N GLU A 124 -16.10 -3.70 40.50
CA GLU A 124 -14.77 -4.20 40.87
C GLU A 124 -13.86 -4.26 39.63
N ALA A 125 -14.32 -4.87 38.54
CA ALA A 125 -13.54 -4.91 37.32
C ALA A 125 -13.41 -3.53 36.64
N THR A 126 -14.42 -2.66 36.76
CA THR A 126 -14.33 -1.27 36.29
C THR A 126 -13.21 -0.50 37.00
N TYR A 127 -13.13 -0.53 38.33
CA TYR A 127 -12.08 0.16 39.07
C TYR A 127 -10.70 -0.46 38.80
N ALA A 128 -10.59 -1.79 38.74
CA ALA A 128 -9.34 -2.45 38.38
C ALA A 128 -8.85 -2.04 36.98
N MET A 129 -9.77 -1.87 36.02
CA MET A 129 -9.43 -1.38 34.68
C MET A 129 -8.99 0.08 34.70
N ILE A 130 -9.68 0.95 35.44
CA ILE A 130 -9.29 2.37 35.60
C ILE A 130 -7.91 2.49 36.23
N ASP A 131 -7.63 1.71 37.28
CA ASP A 131 -6.34 1.71 37.96
C ASP A 131 -5.22 1.21 37.00
N SER A 132 -5.51 0.23 36.15
CA SER A 132 -4.57 -0.23 35.11
C SER A 132 -4.27 0.84 34.05
N ILE A 133 -5.27 1.69 33.72
CA ILE A 133 -5.12 2.82 32.81
C ILE A 133 -4.28 3.93 33.47
N GLU A 134 -4.45 4.16 34.77
CA GLU A 134 -3.73 5.17 35.54
C GLU A 134 -2.21 4.91 35.63
N GLN A 135 -1.79 3.64 35.58
CA GLN A 135 -0.37 3.26 35.60
C GLN A 135 0.44 3.89 34.44
N ARG A 136 -0.23 4.21 33.33
CA ARG A 136 0.38 4.87 32.17
C ARG A 136 0.29 6.38 32.32
N GLN A 137 1.44 7.06 32.30
CA GLN A 137 1.52 8.49 32.54
C GLN A 137 0.67 9.31 31.55
N GLU A 138 0.59 8.85 30.30
CA GLU A 138 -0.20 9.44 29.22
C GLU A 138 -1.72 9.40 29.43
N TYR A 139 -2.24 8.52 30.30
CA TYR A 139 -3.68 8.35 30.53
C TYR A 139 -4.14 8.71 31.94
N LYS A 140 -3.28 9.23 32.82
CA LYS A 140 -3.64 9.62 34.20
C LYS A 140 -4.87 10.52 34.29
N GLN A 141 -4.94 11.53 33.44
CA GLN A 141 -6.09 12.44 33.42
C GLN A 141 -7.37 11.73 32.96
N LEU A 142 -7.27 10.84 31.97
CA LEU A 142 -8.41 10.03 31.53
C LEU A 142 -8.88 9.10 32.65
N ALA A 143 -7.96 8.45 33.36
CA ALA A 143 -8.29 7.59 34.48
C ALA A 143 -8.99 8.35 35.62
N ALA A 144 -8.52 9.56 35.96
CA ALA A 144 -9.17 10.42 36.95
C ALA A 144 -10.61 10.79 36.54
N ASP A 145 -10.82 11.20 35.28
CA ASP A 145 -12.15 11.51 34.76
C ASP A 145 -13.09 10.29 34.80
N LEU A 146 -12.56 9.11 34.43
CA LEU A 146 -13.31 7.86 34.44
C LEU A 146 -13.67 7.42 35.86
N LYS A 147 -12.77 7.62 36.82
CA LYS A 147 -12.99 7.32 38.24
C LYS A 147 -14.12 8.18 38.82
N LEU A 148 -14.06 9.49 38.57
CA LEU A 148 -15.13 10.42 38.97
C LEU A 148 -16.48 10.01 38.37
N THR A 149 -16.50 9.63 37.08
CA THR A 149 -17.71 9.17 36.40
C THR A 149 -18.23 7.86 37.02
N ALA A 150 -17.35 6.91 37.32
CA ALA A 150 -17.70 5.64 37.94
C ALA A 150 -18.27 5.82 39.37
N ASP A 151 -17.69 6.72 40.15
CA ASP A 151 -18.17 7.07 41.50
C ASP A 151 -19.56 7.69 41.44
N GLN A 152 -19.79 8.63 40.51
CA GLN A 152 -21.10 9.23 40.27
C GLN A 152 -22.14 8.19 39.84
N TYR A 153 -21.77 7.23 38.98
CA TYR A 153 -22.68 6.17 38.53
C TYR A 153 -23.01 5.18 39.65
N ARG A 154 -22.01 4.82 40.48
CA ARG A 154 -22.18 3.89 41.59
C ARG A 154 -23.14 4.46 42.64
N ASN A 155 -22.99 5.74 42.98
CA ASN A 155 -23.78 6.42 44.01
C ASN A 155 -25.13 6.97 43.50
N ALA A 156 -25.38 6.91 42.19
CA ALA A 156 -26.61 7.37 41.56
C ALA A 156 -27.81 6.45 41.83
N THR A 157 -29.00 7.04 41.84
CA THR A 157 -30.27 6.29 41.84
C THR A 157 -30.47 5.58 40.49
N ASP A 158 -31.36 4.60 40.41
CA ASP A 158 -31.60 3.89 39.15
C ASP A 158 -32.13 4.82 38.04
N GLN A 159 -32.90 5.85 38.39
CA GLN A 159 -33.31 6.89 37.42
C GLN A 159 -32.12 7.71 36.92
N ASP A 160 -31.21 8.10 37.82
CA ASP A 160 -30.00 8.84 37.45
C ASP A 160 -29.05 7.99 36.60
N ARG A 161 -28.93 6.69 36.89
CA ARG A 161 -28.13 5.74 36.08
C ARG A 161 -28.67 5.61 34.66
N VAL A 162 -29.99 5.54 34.49
CA VAL A 162 -30.62 5.57 33.15
C VAL A 162 -30.26 6.88 32.44
N GLY A 163 -30.34 8.02 33.14
CA GLY A 163 -29.93 9.32 32.60
C GLY A 163 -28.46 9.36 32.14
N GLN A 164 -27.54 8.78 32.92
CA GLN A 164 -26.12 8.72 32.56
C GLN A 164 -25.86 7.85 31.33
N VAL A 165 -26.55 6.71 31.21
CA VAL A 165 -26.47 5.86 30.00
C VAL A 165 -27.02 6.61 28.79
N ILE A 166 -28.14 7.31 28.93
CA ILE A 166 -28.72 8.13 27.85
C ILE A 166 -27.74 9.23 27.41
N ASN A 167 -27.12 9.95 28.36
CA ASN A 167 -26.12 10.97 28.04
C ASN A 167 -24.88 10.39 27.35
N TYR A 168 -24.52 9.15 27.66
CA TYR A 168 -23.47 8.45 26.93
C TYR A 168 -23.90 8.10 25.50
N ILE A 169 -25.11 7.57 25.32
CA ILE A 169 -25.68 7.28 23.99
C ILE A 169 -25.75 8.57 23.16
N ASP A 170 -26.18 9.69 23.73
CA ASP A 170 -26.26 10.97 23.03
C ASP A 170 -24.90 11.43 22.49
N ARG A 171 -23.83 11.25 23.26
CA ARG A 171 -22.46 11.50 22.78
C ARG A 171 -22.05 10.57 21.64
N LEU A 172 -22.46 9.30 21.67
CA LEU A 172 -22.22 8.37 20.56
C LEU A 172 -22.97 8.79 19.29
N LEU A 173 -24.21 9.28 19.43
CA LEU A 173 -25.01 9.81 18.32
C LEU A 173 -24.39 11.08 17.71
N GLU A 174 -23.86 11.98 18.54
CA GLU A 174 -23.16 13.20 18.09
C GLU A 174 -21.85 12.90 17.36
N GLN A 175 -21.17 11.81 17.72
CA GLN A 175 -19.94 11.35 17.08
C GLN A 175 -20.20 10.42 15.88
N TYR A 176 -21.46 10.28 15.44
CA TYR A 176 -21.87 9.39 14.35
C TYR A 176 -21.49 7.92 14.56
N GLN A 177 -21.29 7.49 15.82
CA GLN A 177 -20.96 6.11 16.17
C GLN A 177 -22.21 5.24 16.27
N TRP A 178 -22.90 5.09 15.14
CA TRP A 178 -24.24 4.49 15.08
C TRP A 178 -24.35 3.08 15.64
N THR A 179 -23.39 2.20 15.31
CA THR A 179 -23.40 0.80 15.76
C THR A 179 -23.22 0.70 17.27
N ASN A 180 -22.34 1.54 17.84
CA ASN A 180 -22.13 1.59 19.28
C ASN A 180 -23.38 2.13 19.99
N ALA A 181 -23.99 3.19 19.44
CA ALA A 181 -25.22 3.76 19.99
C ALA A 181 -26.36 2.74 19.99
N ASP A 182 -26.60 2.06 18.87
CA ASP A 182 -27.63 1.02 18.72
C ASP A 182 -27.46 -0.11 19.73
N MET A 183 -26.24 -0.65 19.87
CA MET A 183 -25.95 -1.69 20.86
C MET A 183 -26.21 -1.22 22.30
N GLN A 184 -25.86 0.02 22.65
CA GLN A 184 -26.12 0.55 23.99
C GLN A 184 -27.62 0.81 24.24
N ILE A 185 -28.36 1.21 23.21
CA ILE A 185 -29.83 1.39 23.26
C ILE A 185 -30.51 0.05 23.54
N GLU A 186 -30.17 -1.00 22.80
CA GLU A 186 -30.73 -2.34 23.00
C GLU A 186 -30.45 -2.87 24.41
N ARG A 187 -29.23 -2.66 24.92
CA ARG A 187 -28.87 -3.02 26.30
C ARG A 187 -29.67 -2.22 27.33
N LEU A 188 -29.86 -0.92 27.08
CA LEU A 188 -30.64 -0.05 27.97
C LEU A 188 -32.11 -0.49 28.02
N ILE A 189 -32.72 -0.78 26.86
CA ILE A 189 -34.11 -1.26 26.78
C ILE A 189 -34.27 -2.62 27.46
N LYS A 190 -33.32 -3.55 27.23
CA LYS A 190 -33.35 -4.87 27.87
C LYS A 190 -33.24 -4.78 29.40
N LYS A 191 -32.42 -3.86 29.92
CA LYS A 191 -32.21 -3.68 31.36
C LYS A 191 -33.34 -2.90 32.03
N TYR A 192 -33.96 -1.98 31.31
CA TYR A 192 -35.03 -1.10 31.82
C TYR A 192 -36.26 -1.10 30.89
N PRO A 193 -37.00 -2.22 30.79
CA PRO A 193 -38.10 -2.37 29.85
C PRO A 193 -39.29 -1.42 30.11
N ASP A 194 -39.46 -0.97 31.36
CA ASP A 194 -40.54 -0.05 31.74
C ASP A 194 -40.17 1.43 31.55
N SER A 195 -38.93 1.72 31.16
CA SER A 195 -38.49 3.10 30.93
C SER A 195 -38.90 3.59 29.54
N GLU A 196 -39.90 4.48 29.50
CA GLU A 196 -40.30 5.16 28.26
C GLU A 196 -39.14 5.94 27.63
N LYS A 197 -38.26 6.52 28.45
CA LYS A 197 -37.05 7.21 27.96
C LYS A 197 -36.11 6.26 27.23
N ALA A 198 -35.95 5.02 27.70
CA ALA A 198 -35.10 4.03 27.04
C ALA A 198 -35.66 3.64 25.66
N LYS A 199 -36.98 3.39 25.57
CA LYS A 199 -37.65 3.06 24.29
C LYS A 199 -37.59 4.22 23.29
N ALA A 200 -37.71 5.45 23.76
CA ALA A 200 -37.62 6.64 22.92
C ALA A 200 -36.24 6.81 22.25
N MET A 201 -35.17 6.20 22.79
CA MET A 201 -33.83 6.30 22.20
C MET A 201 -33.71 5.63 20.84
N SER A 202 -34.43 4.53 20.60
CA SER A 202 -34.44 3.88 19.27
C SER A 202 -35.02 4.81 18.20
N ALA A 203 -36.11 5.52 18.53
CA ALA A 203 -36.69 6.52 17.63
C ALA A 203 -35.71 7.69 17.40
N LYS A 204 -35.04 8.16 18.46
CA LYS A 204 -34.03 9.22 18.38
C LYS A 204 -32.82 8.84 17.51
N LEU A 205 -32.37 7.58 17.55
CA LEU A 205 -31.31 7.07 16.68
C LEU A 205 -31.70 7.17 15.20
N VAL A 206 -32.91 6.71 14.86
CA VAL A 206 -33.44 6.79 13.49
C VAL A 206 -33.56 8.25 13.04
N GLU A 207 -34.12 9.12 13.88
CA GLU A 207 -34.25 10.55 13.59
C GLU A 207 -32.88 11.20 13.33
N LYS A 208 -31.87 10.89 14.16
CA LYS A 208 -30.50 11.42 13.99
C LYS A 208 -29.83 10.92 12.72
N LYS A 209 -30.00 9.64 12.35
CA LYS A 209 -29.51 9.09 11.09
C LYS A 209 -30.16 9.77 9.88
N GLU A 210 -31.49 9.92 9.89
CA GLU A 210 -32.22 10.61 8.82
C GLU A 210 -31.86 12.10 8.73
N LYS A 211 -31.57 12.74 9.87
CA LYS A 211 -31.05 14.11 9.89
C LYS A 211 -29.68 14.18 9.21
N ARG A 212 -28.73 13.31 9.58
CA ARG A 212 -27.40 13.28 8.96
C ARG A 212 -27.47 12.96 7.47
N LYS A 213 -28.34 12.03 7.05
CA LYS A 213 -28.59 11.73 5.63
C LYS A 213 -29.02 12.98 4.86
N ARG A 214 -29.97 13.75 5.41
CA ARG A 214 -30.43 15.01 4.80
C ARG A 214 -29.33 16.07 4.72
N GLU A 215 -28.54 16.22 5.78
CA GLU A 215 -27.38 17.13 5.79
C GLU A 215 -26.37 16.74 4.70
N LEU A 216 -26.04 15.46 4.56
CA LEU A 216 -25.13 14.96 3.52
C LEU A 216 -25.68 15.14 2.10
N LEU A 217 -26.99 14.95 1.91
CA LEU A 217 -27.63 15.18 0.60
C LEU A 217 -27.55 16.66 0.17
N ASP A 218 -27.81 17.58 1.10
CA ASP A 218 -27.71 19.03 0.86
C ASP A 218 -26.26 19.48 0.61
N GLU A 219 -25.33 18.92 1.39
CA GLU A 219 -23.89 19.16 1.22
C GLU A 219 -23.39 18.64 -0.14
N TRP A 220 -23.85 17.46 -0.55
CA TRP A 220 -23.53 16.87 -1.84
C TRP A 220 -24.10 17.71 -3.00
N ASP A 221 -25.39 18.07 -2.94
CA ASP A 221 -26.01 18.93 -3.96
C ASP A 221 -25.28 20.29 -4.09
N THR A 222 -24.88 20.87 -2.96
CA THR A 222 -24.06 22.09 -2.94
C THR A 222 -22.69 21.89 -3.59
N ALA A 223 -22.03 20.76 -3.30
CA ALA A 223 -20.72 20.43 -3.88
C ALA A 223 -20.81 20.23 -5.41
N VAL A 224 -21.86 19.54 -5.86
CA VAL A 224 -22.15 19.33 -7.29
C VAL A 224 -22.40 20.66 -8.00
N LYS A 225 -23.23 21.54 -7.44
CA LYS A 225 -23.47 22.89 -7.99
C LYS A 225 -22.21 23.74 -8.10
N LYS A 226 -21.28 23.59 -7.16
CA LYS A 226 -19.98 24.27 -7.17
C LYS A 226 -18.95 23.60 -8.09
N SER A 227 -19.29 22.48 -8.73
CA SER A 227 -18.36 21.65 -9.51
C SER A 227 -17.13 21.21 -8.69
N ASP A 228 -17.29 21.08 -7.36
CA ASP A 228 -16.24 20.57 -6.48
C ASP A 228 -16.27 19.04 -6.49
N VAL A 229 -15.56 18.48 -7.47
CA VAL A 229 -15.54 17.04 -7.74
C VAL A 229 -14.99 16.25 -6.55
N ASP A 230 -13.95 16.76 -5.89
CA ASP A 230 -13.27 16.04 -4.81
C ASP A 230 -14.12 16.00 -3.55
N HIS A 231 -14.73 17.14 -3.20
CA HIS A 231 -15.67 17.22 -2.10
C HIS A 231 -16.94 16.39 -2.37
N SER A 232 -17.48 16.45 -3.59
CA SER A 232 -18.68 15.67 -3.95
C SER A 232 -18.46 14.16 -3.79
N LEU A 233 -17.28 13.65 -4.17
CA LEU A 233 -16.96 12.23 -3.99
C LEU A 233 -16.76 11.84 -2.53
N MET A 234 -16.14 12.71 -1.73
CA MET A 234 -16.00 12.49 -0.28
C MET A 234 -17.37 12.38 0.39
N VAL A 235 -18.28 13.34 0.13
CA VAL A 235 -19.62 13.34 0.71
C VAL A 235 -20.43 12.12 0.22
N LEU A 236 -20.34 11.77 -1.07
CA LEU A 236 -21.02 10.60 -1.62
C LEU A 236 -20.56 9.29 -0.95
N SER A 237 -19.26 9.18 -0.62
CA SER A 237 -18.74 7.99 0.07
C SER A 237 -19.27 7.84 1.49
N GLU A 238 -19.52 8.95 2.19
CA GLU A 238 -20.17 8.91 3.50
C GLU A 238 -21.66 8.62 3.35
N LEU A 239 -22.31 9.20 2.34
CA LEU A 239 -23.73 9.05 2.07
C LEU A 239 -24.12 7.60 1.76
N ASP A 240 -23.27 6.83 1.08
CA ASP A 240 -23.48 5.40 0.75
C ASP A 240 -23.85 4.55 1.98
N LEU A 241 -23.33 4.91 3.17
CA LEU A 241 -23.63 4.24 4.43
C LEU A 241 -25.10 4.39 4.89
N TYR A 242 -25.83 5.36 4.33
CA TYR A 242 -27.19 5.72 4.72
C TYR A 242 -28.23 5.46 3.63
N LEU A 243 -27.79 5.20 2.40
CA LEU A 243 -28.70 5.04 1.26
C LEU A 243 -29.30 3.63 1.21
N THR A 244 -30.59 3.57 0.91
CA THR A 244 -31.21 2.34 0.42
C THR A 244 -30.81 2.07 -1.03
N PRO A 245 -30.91 0.81 -1.51
CA PRO A 245 -30.61 0.49 -2.92
C PRO A 245 -31.41 1.34 -3.92
N SER A 246 -32.65 1.70 -3.61
CA SER A 246 -33.49 2.56 -4.44
C SER A 246 -33.02 4.02 -4.46
N GLU A 247 -32.59 4.56 -3.32
CA GLU A 247 -32.06 5.93 -3.25
C GLU A 247 -30.70 6.03 -3.94
N GLY A 248 -29.85 5.00 -3.79
CA GLY A 248 -28.57 4.90 -4.51
C GLY A 248 -28.75 4.89 -6.03
N LEU A 249 -29.76 4.18 -6.53
CA LEU A 249 -30.11 4.17 -7.96
C LEU A 249 -30.51 5.57 -8.45
N ALA A 250 -31.27 6.32 -7.65
CA ALA A 250 -31.68 7.68 -8.00
C ALA A 250 -30.49 8.66 -8.12
N LEU A 251 -29.42 8.43 -7.34
CA LEU A 251 -28.20 9.25 -7.39
C LEU A 251 -27.18 8.76 -8.41
N GLN A 252 -27.37 7.58 -9.01
CA GLN A 252 -26.38 6.90 -9.82
C GLN A 252 -25.91 7.73 -11.03
N GLU A 253 -26.83 8.39 -11.73
CA GLU A 253 -26.51 9.14 -12.94
C GLU A 253 -25.60 10.34 -12.63
N ALA A 254 -26.03 11.17 -11.69
CA ALA A 254 -25.27 12.34 -11.23
C ALA A 254 -23.94 11.94 -10.58
N ALA A 255 -23.91 10.88 -9.76
CA ALA A 255 -22.67 10.33 -9.22
C ALA A 255 -21.72 9.87 -10.33
N SER A 256 -22.22 9.16 -11.33
CA SER A 256 -21.43 8.65 -12.46
C SER A 256 -20.78 9.77 -13.25
N GLU A 257 -21.46 10.90 -13.42
CA GLU A 257 -20.90 12.09 -14.06
C GLU A 257 -19.71 12.66 -13.27
N ILE A 258 -19.85 12.79 -11.95
CA ILE A 258 -18.79 13.26 -11.05
C ILE A 258 -17.57 12.32 -11.11
N PHE A 259 -17.78 11.00 -11.09
CA PHE A 259 -16.70 10.02 -11.23
C PHE A 259 -15.99 10.15 -12.60
N LYS A 260 -16.73 10.35 -13.69
CA LYS A 260 -16.15 10.59 -15.02
C LYS A 260 -15.32 11.87 -15.03
N ASN A 261 -15.82 12.95 -14.43
CA ASN A 261 -15.13 14.23 -14.32
C ASN A 261 -13.85 14.11 -13.48
N LYS A 262 -13.87 13.38 -12.37
CA LYS A 262 -12.67 13.10 -11.56
C LYS A 262 -11.62 12.35 -12.37
N LEU A 263 -12.03 11.27 -13.05
CA LEU A 263 -11.13 10.48 -13.89
C LEU A 263 -10.54 11.33 -15.02
N HIS A 264 -11.36 12.16 -15.66
CA HIS A 264 -10.89 13.09 -16.69
C HIS A 264 -9.84 14.07 -16.14
N ASN A 265 -10.12 14.72 -15.00
CA ASN A 265 -9.21 15.66 -14.35
C ASN A 265 -7.87 14.99 -13.98
N MET A 266 -7.92 13.78 -13.42
CA MET A 266 -6.70 13.01 -13.13
C MET A 266 -5.95 12.61 -14.39
N GLY A 267 -6.67 12.26 -15.47
CA GLY A 267 -6.07 11.96 -16.77
C GLY A 267 -5.36 13.16 -17.41
N VAL A 268 -5.94 14.36 -17.28
CA VAL A 268 -5.32 15.62 -17.70
C VAL A 268 -4.06 15.88 -16.87
N GLN A 269 -4.14 15.78 -15.54
CA GLN A 269 -2.98 15.94 -14.65
C GLN A 269 -1.84 14.95 -14.98
N PHE A 270 -2.20 13.69 -15.24
CA PHE A 270 -1.24 12.67 -15.65
C PHE A 270 -0.59 13.02 -16.99
N SER A 271 -1.39 13.40 -17.99
CA SER A 271 -0.88 13.74 -19.33
C SER A 271 0.03 14.98 -19.31
N LEU A 272 -0.33 16.01 -18.55
CA LEU A 272 0.50 17.19 -18.33
C LEU A 272 1.82 16.82 -17.63
N ALA A 273 1.77 16.02 -16.57
CA ALA A 273 2.98 15.58 -15.87
C ALA A 273 3.92 14.75 -16.77
N VAL A 274 3.37 13.94 -17.68
CA VAL A 274 4.17 13.21 -18.69
C VAL A 274 4.78 14.16 -19.72
N SER A 275 4.00 15.11 -20.24
CA SER A 275 4.47 16.13 -21.20
C SER A 275 5.60 16.99 -20.61
N ASP A 276 5.44 17.40 -19.36
CA ASP A 276 6.40 18.23 -18.63
C ASP A 276 7.58 17.43 -18.05
N LYS A 277 7.65 16.12 -18.32
CA LYS A 277 8.67 15.18 -17.80
C LYS A 277 8.74 15.15 -16.26
N GLN A 278 7.65 15.47 -15.58
CA GLN A 278 7.50 15.36 -14.13
C GLN A 278 7.16 13.91 -13.75
N TRP A 279 8.14 13.01 -13.90
CA TRP A 279 7.92 11.56 -13.80
C TRP A 279 7.45 11.09 -12.42
N GLU A 280 7.93 11.70 -11.33
CA GLU A 280 7.45 11.40 -9.97
C GLU A 280 5.97 11.72 -9.80
N LYS A 281 5.54 12.89 -10.29
CA LYS A 281 4.14 13.32 -10.25
C LYS A 281 3.27 12.46 -11.16
N ALA A 282 3.73 12.15 -12.37
CA ALA A 282 3.04 11.25 -13.29
C ALA A 282 2.86 9.85 -12.68
N LEU A 283 3.89 9.32 -12.02
CA LEU A 283 3.81 8.03 -11.35
C LEU A 283 2.83 8.05 -10.17
N ALA A 284 2.85 9.11 -9.35
CA ALA A 284 1.93 9.27 -8.23
C ALA A 284 0.47 9.38 -8.69
N THR A 285 0.19 10.25 -9.67
CA THR A 285 -1.16 10.40 -10.25
C THR A 285 -1.61 9.10 -10.92
N GLY A 286 -0.72 8.41 -11.65
CA GLY A 286 -1.04 7.13 -12.28
C GLY A 286 -1.36 6.02 -11.29
N GLN A 287 -0.64 5.96 -10.15
CA GLN A 287 -0.96 5.03 -9.07
C GLN A 287 -2.30 5.35 -8.42
N ALA A 288 -2.62 6.64 -8.22
CA ALA A 288 -3.92 7.06 -7.71
C ALA A 288 -5.06 6.64 -8.65
N ILE A 289 -4.92 6.85 -9.96
CA ILE A 289 -5.92 6.41 -10.97
C ILE A 289 -6.13 4.88 -10.88
N ILE A 290 -5.06 4.09 -10.79
CA ILE A 290 -5.17 2.62 -10.70
C ILE A 290 -5.91 2.17 -9.44
N ARG A 291 -5.71 2.88 -8.32
CA ARG A 291 -6.33 2.56 -7.03
C ARG A 291 -7.79 2.98 -6.98
N GLU A 292 -8.10 4.19 -7.44
CA GLU A 292 -9.42 4.81 -7.34
C GLU A 292 -10.35 4.39 -8.47
N PHE A 293 -9.82 4.07 -9.65
CA PHE A 293 -10.58 3.69 -10.85
C PHE A 293 -10.05 2.40 -11.47
N PRO A 294 -10.04 1.28 -10.72
CA PRO A 294 -9.33 0.05 -11.12
C PRO A 294 -9.88 -0.59 -12.39
N ASN A 295 -11.14 -0.34 -12.74
CA ASN A 295 -11.82 -0.90 -13.92
C ASN A 295 -11.87 0.08 -15.10
N SER A 296 -11.19 1.23 -15.00
CA SER A 296 -11.14 2.20 -16.10
C SER A 296 -10.12 1.78 -17.14
N ARG A 297 -10.42 2.04 -18.42
CA ARG A 297 -9.47 1.85 -19.53
C ARG A 297 -8.15 2.60 -19.28
N MET A 298 -8.22 3.79 -18.70
CA MET A 298 -7.06 4.60 -18.36
C MET A 298 -6.17 3.89 -17.32
N ALA A 299 -6.74 3.25 -16.31
CA ALA A 299 -5.98 2.45 -15.35
C ALA A 299 -5.25 1.28 -16.02
N ASP A 300 -5.89 0.60 -16.99
CA ASP A 300 -5.26 -0.50 -17.73
C ASP A 300 -4.09 -0.02 -18.59
N GLU A 301 -4.28 1.11 -19.29
CA GLU A 301 -3.21 1.74 -20.07
C GLU A 301 -2.03 2.15 -19.18
N ILE A 302 -2.30 2.75 -18.01
CA ILE A 302 -1.24 3.14 -17.05
C ILE A 302 -0.55 1.91 -16.45
N ARG A 303 -1.29 0.84 -16.10
CA ARG A 303 -0.70 -0.43 -15.62
C ARG A 303 0.30 -0.99 -16.62
N SER A 304 -0.04 -0.98 -17.92
CA SER A 304 0.84 -1.48 -18.97
C SER A 304 2.14 -0.69 -19.12
N LYS A 305 2.12 0.62 -18.79
CA LYS A 305 3.26 1.54 -18.90
C LYS A 305 3.96 1.81 -17.57
N LYS A 306 3.48 1.23 -16.46
CA LYS A 306 3.96 1.51 -15.10
C LYS A 306 5.46 1.27 -14.93
N ALA A 307 5.99 0.17 -15.50
CA ALA A 307 7.41 -0.16 -15.40
C ALA A 307 8.30 0.94 -16.02
N ILE A 308 7.89 1.48 -17.17
CA ILE A 308 8.61 2.56 -17.86
C ILE A 308 8.56 3.85 -17.04
N LEU A 309 7.40 4.20 -16.49
CA LEU A 309 7.26 5.39 -15.63
C LEU A 309 8.10 5.29 -14.36
N GLN A 310 8.20 4.09 -13.76
CA GLN A 310 9.05 3.84 -12.61
C GLN A 310 10.54 3.94 -12.92
N GLU A 311 10.97 3.56 -14.12
CA GLU A 311 12.35 3.74 -14.57
C GLU A 311 12.67 5.22 -14.81
N LEU A 312 11.73 5.95 -15.43
CA LEU A 312 11.88 7.38 -15.72
C LEU A 312 11.85 8.25 -14.46
N ALA A 313 11.08 7.89 -13.44
CA ALA A 313 11.04 8.61 -12.16
C ALA A 313 12.26 8.40 -11.27
N LYS A 314 13.13 7.44 -11.61
CA LYS A 314 14.41 7.21 -10.91
C LYS A 314 15.58 8.00 -11.51
N LYS A 315 15.40 8.57 -12.70
CA LYS A 315 16.39 9.42 -13.40
C LYS A 315 16.21 10.87 -13.02
#